data_AF-A0A1M6V199-F1
#
_entry.id   AF-A0A1M6V199-F1
#
_cell.length_a   1.000
_cell.length_b   1.000
_cell.length_c   1.000
_cell.angle_alpha   90.00
_cell.angle_beta   90.00
_cell.angle_gamma   90.00
#
_symmetry.space_group_name_H-M   'P 1'
#
loop_
_entity.id
_entity.type
_entity.pdbx_description
1 polymer ?
#
loop_
_entity_poly.entity_id
_entity_poly.type
_entity_poly.pdbx_seq_one_letter_code
_entity_poly.pdbx_strand_id
1 'polypeptide(L)' 'MKNLKKLRKDQLKGISGGANFPGVEYCLYACNGTIICAVCSDDFKCPVTGEEIM' A
#
# COMPACT_ATOMS: atom_id res chain seq x y z
N MET A 1 -21.06 -11.65 2.33
CA MET A 1 -20.29 -10.66 3.12
C MET A 1 -21.23 -10.03 4.13
N LYS A 2 -20.96 -10.16 5.44
CA LYS A 2 -21.79 -9.50 6.47
C LYS A 2 -21.57 -7.98 6.34
N ASN A 3 -22.65 -7.23 6.23
CA ASN A 3 -22.69 -5.78 5.98
C ASN A 3 -21.58 -5.00 6.73
N LEU A 4 -20.54 -4.59 6.01
CA LEU A 4 -19.49 -3.73 6.57
C LEU A 4 -20.06 -2.31 6.71
N LYS A 5 -20.29 -1.87 7.96
CA LYS A 5 -20.73 -0.50 8.24
C LYS A 5 -19.64 0.48 7.85
N LYS A 6 -20.02 1.49 7.06
CA LYS A 6 -19.12 2.58 6.66
C LYS A 6 -18.71 3.39 7.90
N LEU A 7 -17.42 3.48 8.16
CA LEU A 7 -16.88 4.25 9.29
C LEU A 7 -17.03 5.75 9.03
N ARG A 8 -17.38 6.50 10.08
CA ARG A 8 -17.47 7.97 10.02
C ARG A 8 -16.09 8.61 10.19
N LYS A 9 -15.96 9.87 9.75
CA LYS A 9 -14.67 10.60 9.72
C LYS A 9 -14.03 10.76 11.11
N ASP A 10 -14.84 10.93 12.14
CA ASP A 10 -14.44 10.95 13.55
C ASP A 10 -13.87 9.61 14.01
N GLN A 11 -14.48 8.50 13.57
CA GLN A 11 -14.01 7.15 13.89
C GLN A 11 -12.66 6.88 13.25
N LEU A 12 -12.48 7.27 11.97
CA LEU A 12 -11.20 7.10 11.25
C LEU A 12 -10.04 7.78 11.97
N LYS A 13 -10.25 8.96 12.58
CA LYS A 13 -9.22 9.67 13.34
C LYS A 13 -8.84 8.96 14.65
N GLY A 14 -9.75 8.16 15.20
CA GLY A 14 -9.53 7.37 16.41
C GLY A 14 -8.98 5.98 16.15
N ILE A 15 -8.84 5.56 14.88
CA ILE A 15 -8.20 4.29 14.54
C ILE A 15 -6.69 4.46 14.72
N SER A 16 -6.21 4.01 15.86
CA SER A 16 -4.80 3.85 16.16
C SER A 16 -4.45 2.37 16.19
N GLY A 17 -3.30 1.99 15.62
CA GLY A 17 -2.87 0.60 15.54
C GLY A 17 -2.71 0.15 14.09
N GLY A 18 -1.63 0.59 13.46
CA GLY A 18 -1.02 -0.18 12.38
C GLY A 18 -0.24 -1.33 13.00
N ALA A 19 -0.08 -2.43 12.26
CA ALA A 19 0.86 -3.46 12.68
C ALA A 19 2.24 -2.81 12.80
N ASN A 20 2.77 -2.71 14.02
CA ASN A 20 4.18 -2.43 14.27
C ASN A 20 4.93 -3.65 13.74
N PHE A 21 5.24 -3.66 12.45
CA PHE A 21 6.13 -4.64 11.86
C PHE A 21 7.55 -4.25 12.26
N PRO A 22 8.20 -5.01 13.16
CA PRO A 22 9.54 -4.67 13.57
C PRO A 22 10.49 -4.90 12.39
N GLY A 23 11.11 -3.82 11.91
CA GLY A 23 12.40 -3.87 11.23
C GLY A 23 12.44 -3.66 9.72
N VAL A 24 11.33 -3.40 9.03
CA VAL A 24 11.36 -3.16 7.58
C VAL A 24 10.53 -1.94 7.22
N GLU A 25 11.19 -0.91 6.72
CA GLU A 25 10.51 0.25 6.14
C GLU A 25 9.86 -0.15 4.82
N TYR A 26 8.59 0.21 4.63
CA TYR A 26 7.86 0.01 3.39
C TYR A 26 7.65 1.34 2.70
N CYS A 27 7.93 1.37 1.40
CA CYS A 27 7.79 2.53 0.53
C CYS A 27 6.65 2.29 -0.47
N LEU A 28 5.98 3.38 -0.83
CA LEU A 28 4.99 3.38 -1.90
C LEU A 28 5.67 3.86 -3.19
N TYR A 29 5.76 2.97 -4.17
CA TYR A 29 6.33 3.27 -5.48
C TYR A 29 5.23 3.48 -6.50
N ALA A 30 5.37 4.54 -7.31
CA ALA A 30 4.48 4.81 -8.43
C ALA A 30 5.05 4.19 -9.72
N CYS A 31 4.35 3.21 -10.27
CA CYS A 31 4.74 2.47 -11.47
C CYS A 31 3.61 2.54 -12.50
N ASN A 32 3.80 3.30 -13.58
CA ASN A 32 2.86 3.38 -14.72
C ASN A 32 1.37 3.49 -14.31
N GLY A 33 1.07 4.33 -13.31
CA GLY A 33 -0.30 4.55 -12.81
C GLY A 33 -0.76 3.60 -11.70
N THR A 34 0.05 2.60 -11.33
CA THR A 34 -0.19 1.70 -10.19
C THR A 34 0.69 2.09 -8.99
N ILE A 35 0.11 2.04 -7.79
CA ILE A 35 0.84 2.22 -6.53
C ILE A 35 1.20 0.84 -5.97
N ILE A 36 2.50 0.60 -5.76
CA ILE A 36 3.03 -0.65 -5.22
C ILE A 36 3.60 -0.39 -3.83
N CYS A 37 3.18 -1.20 -2.85
CA CYS A 37 3.76 -1.21 -1.50
C CYS A 37 4.82 -2.31 -1.42
N ALA A 38 6.08 -1.93 -1.23
CA ALA A 38 7.22 -2.84 -1.15
C ALA A 38 8.24 -2.33 -0.12
N VAL A 39 9.24 -3.15 0.21
CA VAL A 39 10.35 -2.73 1.07
C VAL A 39 11.08 -1.54 0.45
N CYS A 40 11.40 -0.54 1.26
CA CYS A 40 12.21 0.60 0.83
C CYS A 40 13.58 0.11 0.34
N SER A 41 13.94 0.47 -0.89
CA SER A 41 15.17 0.06 -1.54
C SER A 41 15.50 1.06 -2.65
N ASP A 42 16.75 1.53 -2.68
CA ASP A 42 17.25 2.42 -3.74
C ASP A 42 17.32 1.71 -5.11
N ASP A 43 17.35 0.38 -5.10
CA ASP A 43 17.39 -0.49 -6.29
C ASP A 43 15.99 -0.96 -6.73
N PHE A 44 14.92 -0.41 -6.14
CA PHE A 44 13.57 -0.80 -6.52
C PHE A 44 13.33 -0.50 -8.01
N LYS A 45 12.82 -1.51 -8.72
CA LYS A 45 12.40 -1.39 -10.12
C LYS A 45 10.93 -1.76 -10.23
N CYS A 46 10.19 -0.94 -10.95
CA CYS A 46 8.82 -1.25 -11.28
C CYS A 46 8.76 -2.60 -12.00
N PRO A 47 7.89 -3.53 -11.56
CA PRO A 47 7.69 -4.76 -12.28
C PRO A 47 7.14 -4.42 -13.66
N VAL A 48 7.74 -4.99 -14.70
CA VAL A 48 7.18 -4.97 -16.05
C VAL A 48 5.99 -5.92 -16.02
N THR A 49 4.83 -5.45 -15.57
CA THR A 49 3.58 -6.18 -15.78
C THR A 49 3.35 -6.24 -17.28
N GLY A 50 3.03 -7.43 -17.81
CA GLY A 50 3.05 -7.75 -19.25
C GLY A 50 2.10 -6.97 -20.17
N GLU A 51 1.64 -5.79 -19.77
CA GLU A 51 0.90 -4.83 -20.60
C GLU A 51 1.83 -3.97 -21.48
N GLU A 52 3.15 -3.99 -21.27
CA GLU A 52 4.14 -3.29 -22.13
C GLU A 52 4.71 -4.18 -23.26
N ILE A 53 4.22 -5.42 -23.42
CA ILE A 53 4.68 -6.37 -24.46
C ILE A 53 3.58 -6.71 -25.49
N MET A 54 2.63 -5.79 -25.73
CA MET A 54 1.67 -5.90 -26.83
C MET A 54 1.77 -4.71 -27.78
#